data_AF-A0A4Y3KRE6-F1
#
_entry.id   AF-A0A4Y3KRE6-F1
#
_cell.length_a   1.000
_cell.length_b   1.000
_cell.length_c   1.000
_cell.angle_alpha   90.00
_cell.angle_beta   90.00
_cell.angle_gamma   90.00
#
_symmetry.space_group_name_H-M   'P 1'
#
loop_
_entity.id
_entity.type
_entity.pdbx_description
1 polymer ?
#
loop_
_entity_poly.entity_id
_entity_poly.type
_entity_poly.pdbx_seq_one_letter_code
_entity_poly.pdbx_strand_id
1 'polypeptide(L)'
;MPSLAPPARRRLSLGWRLGGLAVVALLLTAVVVEGNRPPSTVVDPVAQALAGLRGLPGVADADVRLTRPGGGPRYDALVTDGVDAEPAREPGAWLATLTVEPRSGLTTAEAVEVAERVDAVMEGVSARTPAGNLGWDVWLHDDAAVHATEVRLTGTTDPGEAVSAARSLARGDGVLRVRVSAEHADAVVVRAVQATGLASAAARHGRHLTWVVTDDGRTDVRAVFPQEALADPIVELAAAVELVPSVTRVALSDQGDQLGVSLDVEVADDAATDRVDRWLRASDQALSAGRTVSYELRAPGRTSSGYVRGVEPERPWEAVPVEPSEPAVRDDAAAGSTAAPVPPSYPDDPAAPACAGGDLEPRIAWTDAAMGSRYLLLVAANVSGRPCAVQGTPALAFRGGSGTLTAGVAQAPPSHGTAEAVRIVVPPGAEVSAGVEWGVMSTGATSDPATAVLVTVVPGSAAVEVPVASSGPQPDGDPTNRETELDILDGAVVEVWPWQVEHSWG
;
A
#
# COMPACT_ATOMS: atom_id res chain seq x y z
N MET A 1 20.30 -55.01 -24.47
CA MET A 1 20.67 -53.75 -23.77
C MET A 1 19.98 -53.76 -22.41
N PRO A 2 20.69 -53.43 -21.33
CA PRO A 2 20.36 -53.89 -19.99
C PRO A 2 19.26 -53.06 -19.32
N SER A 3 18.41 -53.78 -18.58
CA SER A 3 17.38 -53.28 -17.67
C SER A 3 18.04 -52.69 -16.42
N LEU A 4 17.80 -51.40 -16.15
CA LEU A 4 18.17 -50.73 -14.91
C LEU A 4 16.98 -50.81 -13.93
N ALA A 5 17.12 -51.68 -12.93
CA ALA A 5 16.22 -51.73 -11.79
C ALA A 5 16.45 -50.53 -10.84
N PRO A 6 15.42 -50.03 -10.15
CA PRO A 6 15.55 -48.94 -9.19
C PRO A 6 16.21 -49.42 -7.87
N PRO A 7 16.93 -48.55 -7.15
CA PRO A 7 17.66 -48.94 -5.95
C PRO A 7 16.72 -49.19 -4.74
N ALA A 8 17.06 -50.22 -3.98
CA ALA A 8 16.38 -50.66 -2.77
C ALA A 8 16.48 -49.62 -1.64
N ARG A 9 15.33 -49.22 -1.08
CA ARG A 9 15.26 -48.43 0.16
C ARG A 9 15.59 -49.33 1.36
N ARG A 10 16.73 -49.10 2.02
CA ARG A 10 17.05 -49.69 3.32
C ARG A 10 16.14 -49.10 4.40
N ARG A 11 15.34 -49.94 5.03
CA ARG A 11 14.67 -49.65 6.32
C ARG A 11 15.71 -49.82 7.43
N LEU A 12 16.03 -48.75 8.14
CA LEU A 12 16.68 -48.82 9.44
C LEU A 12 15.58 -48.82 10.51
N SER A 13 15.30 -50.00 11.05
CA SER A 13 14.54 -50.17 12.28
C SER A 13 15.50 -50.01 13.46
N LEU A 14 15.34 -48.94 14.23
CA LEU A 14 15.93 -48.85 15.57
C LEU A 14 14.80 -48.64 16.57
N GLY A 15 14.40 -49.74 17.21
CA GLY A 15 13.43 -49.73 18.29
C GLY A 15 14.12 -49.48 19.62
N TRP A 16 13.68 -48.45 20.34
CA TRP A 16 13.85 -48.31 21.78
C TRP A 16 12.51 -47.89 22.37
N ARG A 17 11.98 -48.71 23.28
CA ARG A 17 10.82 -48.42 24.13
C ARG A 17 11.29 -48.40 25.59
N LEU A 18 10.62 -47.54 26.36
CA LEU A 18 10.64 -47.34 27.82
C LEU A 18 11.79 -46.45 28.31
N GLY A 19 11.57 -45.36 29.04
CA GLY A 19 10.36 -44.78 29.63
C GLY A 19 10.78 -43.61 30.52
N GLY A 20 9.87 -42.67 30.79
CA GLY A 20 10.13 -41.59 31.74
C GLY A 20 9.37 -40.32 31.40
N LEU A 21 8.26 -40.10 32.13
CA LEU A 21 7.60 -38.80 32.24
C LEU A 21 8.64 -37.69 32.50
N ALA A 22 8.71 -36.71 31.60
CA ALA A 22 9.22 -35.39 31.89
C ALA A 22 8.47 -34.38 31.03
N VAL A 23 7.85 -33.43 31.72
CA VAL A 23 7.05 -32.30 31.26
C VAL A 23 7.74 -31.58 30.10
N VAL A 24 7.13 -31.60 28.91
CA VAL A 24 7.53 -30.72 27.80
C VAL A 24 6.92 -29.36 28.06
N ALA A 25 7.68 -28.49 28.73
CA ALA A 25 7.50 -27.05 28.63
C ALA A 25 7.90 -26.66 27.20
N LEU A 26 6.91 -26.47 26.33
CA LEU A 26 7.12 -25.99 24.97
C LEU A 26 7.40 -24.48 25.07
N LEU A 27 8.68 -24.15 24.89
CA LEU A 27 9.22 -22.80 24.90
C LEU A 27 8.61 -21.97 23.76
N LEU A 28 7.82 -20.97 24.13
CA LEU A 28 7.67 -19.73 23.36
C LEU A 28 9.08 -19.19 23.09
N THR A 29 9.56 -19.35 21.86
CA THR A 29 10.82 -18.73 21.44
C THR A 29 10.51 -17.31 20.99
N ALA A 30 10.16 -16.45 21.95
CA ALA A 30 10.12 -15.01 21.73
C ALA A 30 11.54 -14.47 21.95
N VAL A 31 12.10 -13.75 20.97
CA VAL A 31 13.31 -12.96 21.19
C VAL A 31 12.93 -11.78 22.09
N VAL A 32 13.58 -11.67 23.24
CA VAL A 32 13.14 -10.80 24.34
C VAL A 32 14.00 -9.53 24.43
N VAL A 33 13.40 -8.37 24.18
CA VAL A 33 13.93 -7.04 24.53
C VAL A 33 13.05 -6.46 25.64
N GLU A 34 13.66 -5.93 26.70
CA GLU A 34 13.04 -5.72 28.03
C GLU A 34 12.09 -4.51 28.13
N GLY A 35 11.73 -3.85 27.02
CA GLY A 35 10.87 -2.65 26.99
C GLY A 35 9.53 -2.77 26.27
N ASN A 36 9.26 -3.86 25.54
CA ASN A 36 8.08 -4.00 24.65
C ASN A 36 7.26 -5.28 24.91
N ARG A 37 7.30 -5.84 26.13
CA ARG A 37 6.49 -7.03 26.43
C ARG A 37 5.00 -6.63 26.56
N PRO A 38 4.09 -7.34 25.88
CA PRO A 38 2.67 -7.18 26.14
C PRO A 38 2.40 -7.46 27.63
N PRO A 39 1.50 -6.71 28.27
CA PRO A 39 1.14 -6.99 29.66
C PRO A 39 0.53 -8.39 29.75
N SER A 40 0.62 -9.05 30.91
CA SER A 40 0.01 -10.37 31.12
C SER A 40 -1.50 -10.39 30.83
N THR A 41 -2.16 -9.24 30.99
CA THR A 41 -3.56 -9.02 30.62
C THR A 41 -3.85 -9.17 29.11
N VAL A 42 -2.81 -9.17 28.26
CA VAL A 42 -2.89 -9.46 26.81
C VAL A 42 -2.31 -10.85 26.53
N VAL A 43 -1.17 -11.19 27.13
CA VAL A 43 -0.48 -12.48 26.86
C VAL A 43 -1.32 -13.67 27.31
N ASP A 44 -1.93 -13.64 28.49
CA ASP A 44 -2.65 -14.80 29.04
C ASP A 44 -3.92 -15.13 28.22
N PRO A 45 -4.77 -14.14 27.84
CA PRO A 45 -5.90 -14.39 26.94
C PRO A 45 -5.46 -14.94 25.57
N VAL A 46 -4.37 -14.41 25.00
CA VAL A 46 -3.84 -14.86 23.70
C VAL A 46 -3.33 -16.29 23.77
N ALA A 47 -2.57 -16.63 24.81
CA ALA A 47 -2.08 -17.99 25.03
C ALA A 47 -3.25 -18.98 25.22
N GLN A 48 -4.30 -18.55 25.92
CA GLN A 48 -5.52 -19.34 26.09
C GLN A 48 -6.26 -19.55 24.75
N ALA A 49 -6.36 -18.50 23.93
CA ALA A 49 -6.95 -18.58 22.59
C ALA A 49 -6.18 -19.60 21.73
N LEU A 50 -4.85 -19.45 21.66
CA LEU A 50 -3.98 -20.32 20.87
C LEU A 50 -4.09 -21.80 21.31
N ALA A 51 -4.13 -22.06 22.62
CA ALA A 51 -4.32 -23.40 23.14
C ALA A 51 -5.70 -23.98 22.81
N GLY A 52 -6.74 -23.15 22.88
CA GLY A 52 -8.11 -23.51 22.47
C GLY A 52 -8.16 -23.89 20.98
N LEU A 53 -7.60 -23.05 20.11
CA LEU A 53 -7.60 -23.23 18.66
C LEU A 53 -6.85 -24.50 18.24
N ARG A 54 -5.63 -24.74 18.77
CA ARG A 54 -4.86 -25.96 18.50
C ARG A 54 -5.55 -27.24 18.98
N GLY A 55 -6.48 -27.13 19.93
CA GLY A 55 -7.30 -28.24 20.42
C GLY A 55 -8.53 -28.54 19.57
N LEU A 56 -8.91 -27.66 18.62
CA LEU A 56 -10.10 -27.84 17.82
C LEU A 56 -9.94 -28.97 16.80
N PRO A 57 -10.92 -29.88 16.67
CA PRO A 57 -10.99 -30.80 15.54
C PRO A 57 -11.01 -30.02 14.23
N GLY A 58 -10.18 -30.42 13.26
CA GLY A 58 -10.10 -29.76 11.95
C GLY A 58 -9.05 -28.66 11.85
N VAL A 59 -8.42 -28.23 12.94
CA VAL A 59 -7.24 -27.34 12.92
C VAL A 59 -5.96 -28.17 12.83
N ALA A 60 -5.04 -27.78 11.94
CA ALA A 60 -3.72 -28.36 11.78
C ALA A 60 -2.68 -27.59 12.60
N ASP A 61 -2.69 -26.27 12.48
CA ASP A 61 -1.88 -25.36 13.28
C ASP A 61 -2.64 -24.05 13.57
N ALA A 62 -2.16 -23.33 14.57
CA ALA A 62 -2.54 -21.96 14.82
C ALA A 62 -1.32 -21.20 15.32
N ASP A 63 -1.17 -19.97 14.86
CA ASP A 63 -0.12 -19.03 15.29
C ASP A 63 -0.73 -17.67 15.63
N VAL A 64 0.00 -16.87 16.41
CA VAL A 64 -0.42 -15.53 16.80
C VAL A 64 0.71 -14.52 16.72
N ARG A 65 0.39 -13.39 16.11
CA ARG A 65 1.24 -12.21 16.05
C ARG A 65 0.61 -11.09 16.87
N LEU A 66 1.39 -10.52 17.80
CA LEU A 66 0.97 -9.38 18.61
C LEU A 66 1.64 -8.11 18.10
N THR A 67 0.83 -7.11 17.77
CA THR A 67 1.28 -5.79 17.31
C THR A 67 0.72 -4.71 18.23
N ARG A 68 1.47 -3.62 18.44
CA ARG A 68 1.02 -2.48 19.26
C ARG A 68 0.80 -1.26 18.37
N PRO A 69 -0.45 -0.81 18.17
CA PRO A 69 -0.77 0.45 17.51
C PRO A 69 -0.14 1.62 18.29
N GLY A 70 0.74 2.37 17.63
CA GLY A 70 1.32 3.61 18.15
C GLY A 70 2.59 3.49 19.00
N GLY A 71 3.21 2.31 19.11
CA GLY A 71 4.53 2.13 19.74
C GLY A 71 5.73 2.10 18.78
N GLY A 72 5.48 2.23 17.46
CA GLY A 72 6.43 2.14 16.34
C GLY A 72 6.58 0.72 15.74
N PRO A 73 6.61 0.52 14.40
CA PRO A 73 6.00 1.33 13.34
C PRO A 73 4.51 0.98 13.16
N ARG A 74 3.77 1.76 12.36
CA ARG A 74 2.59 1.22 11.65
C ARG A 74 3.09 0.26 10.56
N TYR A 75 2.35 -0.84 10.35
CA TYR A 75 2.43 -1.82 9.26
C TYR A 75 3.36 -3.03 9.45
N ASP A 76 2.71 -4.17 9.75
CA ASP A 76 3.15 -5.46 9.25
C ASP A 76 2.48 -5.72 7.90
N ALA A 77 2.98 -5.05 6.87
CA ALA A 77 2.63 -5.34 5.48
C ALA A 77 3.49 -6.53 4.98
N LEU A 78 3.07 -7.73 5.34
CA LEU A 78 3.26 -8.90 4.50
C LEU A 78 1.87 -9.21 3.92
N VAL A 79 1.61 -8.66 2.73
CA VAL A 79 0.36 -8.90 1.97
C VAL A 79 -0.89 -8.49 2.75
N THR A 80 -0.92 -7.29 3.31
CA THR A 80 -2.12 -6.64 3.86
C THR A 80 -2.35 -5.33 3.12
N ASP A 81 -2.85 -5.39 1.89
CA ASP A 81 -3.45 -4.23 1.25
C ASP A 81 -4.72 -4.69 0.52
N GLY A 82 -5.76 -3.89 0.70
CA GLY A 82 -7.14 -4.28 0.60
C GLY A 82 -7.74 -4.44 2.00
N VAL A 83 -8.73 -3.61 2.31
CA VAL A 83 -9.83 -3.90 3.25
C VAL A 83 -9.75 -3.34 4.68
N ASP A 84 -10.66 -2.40 4.93
CA ASP A 84 -11.12 -1.79 6.19
C ASP A 84 -10.13 -0.85 6.89
N ALA A 85 -10.38 0.46 6.76
CA ALA A 85 -9.84 1.45 7.68
C ALA A 85 -10.11 0.96 9.11
N GLU A 86 -9.06 0.65 9.87
CA GLU A 86 -9.21 0.19 11.25
C GLU A 86 -10.10 1.21 11.98
N PRO A 87 -11.20 0.80 12.64
CA PRO A 87 -11.98 1.72 13.45
C PRO A 87 -11.01 2.36 14.43
N ALA A 88 -10.97 3.69 14.50
CA ALA A 88 -10.02 4.45 15.32
C ALA A 88 -9.95 3.86 16.74
N ARG A 89 -8.95 3.01 16.98
CA ARG A 89 -8.77 2.34 18.28
C ARG A 89 -8.06 3.31 19.21
N GLU A 90 -8.37 3.20 20.50
CA GLU A 90 -7.70 4.01 21.51
C GLU A 90 -6.17 3.81 21.41
N PRO A 91 -5.37 4.89 21.39
CA PRO A 91 -3.92 4.81 21.36
C PRO A 91 -3.38 3.87 22.46
N GLY A 92 -2.70 2.79 22.06
CA GLY A 92 -2.04 1.86 22.98
C GLY A 92 -2.67 0.46 23.15
N ALA A 93 -3.79 0.17 22.50
CA ALA A 93 -4.46 -1.14 22.50
C ALA A 93 -3.72 -2.20 21.68
N TRP A 94 -3.33 -3.36 22.20
CA TRP A 94 -2.66 -4.39 21.37
C TRP A 94 -3.60 -4.97 20.29
N LEU A 95 -3.07 -5.36 19.14
CA LEU A 95 -3.75 -6.13 18.10
C LEU A 95 -3.14 -7.53 18.07
N ALA A 96 -3.99 -8.56 18.05
CA ALA A 96 -3.57 -9.94 17.91
C ALA A 96 -4.07 -10.50 16.59
N THR A 97 -3.17 -10.72 15.64
CA THR A 97 -3.49 -11.40 14.37
C THR A 97 -3.26 -12.89 14.57
N LEU A 98 -4.31 -13.70 14.42
CA LEU A 98 -4.24 -15.15 14.52
C LEU A 98 -4.32 -15.76 13.14
N THR A 99 -3.37 -16.63 12.86
CA THR A 99 -3.41 -17.44 11.64
C THR A 99 -3.80 -18.83 12.04
N VAL A 100 -4.88 -19.36 11.47
CA VAL A 100 -5.40 -20.69 11.75
C VAL A 100 -5.34 -21.51 10.46
N GLU A 101 -4.51 -22.53 10.46
CA GLU A 101 -4.39 -23.44 9.33
C GLU A 101 -5.35 -24.62 9.55
N PRO A 102 -6.50 -24.69 8.84
CA PRO A 102 -7.31 -25.89 8.84
C PRO A 102 -6.53 -27.08 8.25
N ARG A 103 -6.95 -28.29 8.60
CA ARG A 103 -6.43 -29.50 7.99
C ARG A 103 -6.78 -29.51 6.50
N SER A 104 -5.87 -29.99 5.67
CA SER A 104 -6.12 -30.15 4.24
C SER A 104 -7.32 -31.06 3.97
N GLY A 105 -8.17 -30.70 3.02
CA GLY A 105 -9.23 -31.56 2.50
C GLY A 105 -10.56 -31.52 3.27
N LEU A 106 -10.82 -30.48 4.07
CA LEU A 106 -12.13 -30.29 4.70
C LEU A 106 -13.23 -30.02 3.66
N THR A 107 -14.39 -30.63 3.85
CA THR A 107 -15.62 -30.24 3.14
C THR A 107 -16.07 -28.83 3.56
N THR A 108 -16.98 -28.20 2.79
CA THR A 108 -17.44 -26.84 3.13
C THR A 108 -18.13 -26.79 4.47
N ALA A 109 -18.93 -27.81 4.79
CA ALA A 109 -19.58 -27.91 6.09
C ALA A 109 -18.56 -28.04 7.23
N GLU A 110 -17.50 -28.85 7.07
CA GLU A 110 -16.45 -28.98 8.08
C GLU A 110 -15.63 -27.70 8.25
N ALA A 111 -15.32 -26.97 7.16
CA ALA A 111 -14.62 -25.70 7.24
C ALA A 111 -15.47 -24.61 7.91
N VAL A 112 -16.78 -24.58 7.65
CA VAL A 112 -17.74 -23.71 8.35
C VAL A 112 -17.77 -24.05 9.84
N GLU A 113 -17.86 -25.34 10.19
CA GLU A 113 -17.84 -25.77 11.59
C GLU A 113 -16.52 -25.38 12.30
N VAL A 114 -15.38 -25.48 11.62
CA VAL A 114 -14.10 -24.99 12.14
C VAL A 114 -14.16 -23.48 12.37
N ALA A 115 -14.63 -22.70 11.39
CA ALA A 115 -14.73 -21.25 11.48
C ALA A 115 -15.65 -20.78 12.63
N GLU A 116 -16.83 -21.39 12.78
CA GLU A 116 -17.75 -21.13 13.90
C GLU A 116 -17.12 -21.46 15.26
N ARG A 117 -16.36 -22.56 15.36
CA ARG A 117 -15.65 -22.92 16.59
C ARG A 117 -14.51 -21.96 16.90
N VAL A 118 -13.80 -21.50 15.87
CA VAL A 118 -12.76 -20.48 16.01
C VAL A 118 -13.39 -19.18 16.52
N ASP A 119 -14.47 -18.72 15.89
CA ASP A 119 -15.21 -17.52 16.30
C ASP A 119 -15.69 -17.61 17.76
N ALA A 120 -16.27 -18.74 18.17
CA ALA A 120 -16.69 -18.97 19.56
C ALA A 120 -15.50 -18.92 20.56
N VAL A 121 -14.31 -19.41 20.16
CA VAL A 121 -13.10 -19.24 20.98
C VAL A 121 -12.74 -17.76 21.09
N MET A 122 -12.79 -17.01 19.99
CA MET A 122 -12.46 -15.58 19.96
C MET A 122 -13.46 -14.73 20.75
N GLU A 123 -14.76 -15.00 20.64
CA GLU A 123 -15.81 -14.35 21.43
C GLU A 123 -15.58 -14.60 22.93
N GLY A 124 -15.29 -15.86 23.29
CA GLY A 124 -14.99 -16.23 24.67
C GLY A 124 -13.76 -15.53 25.24
N VAL A 125 -12.71 -15.33 24.43
CA VAL A 125 -11.49 -14.62 24.85
C VAL A 125 -11.76 -13.11 24.94
N SER A 126 -12.48 -12.55 23.97
CA SER A 126 -12.88 -11.13 23.95
C SER A 126 -13.73 -10.78 25.17
N ALA A 127 -14.69 -11.63 25.55
CA ALA A 127 -15.53 -11.42 26.74
C ALA A 127 -14.75 -11.43 28.07
N ARG A 128 -13.56 -12.06 28.10
CA ARG A 128 -12.67 -12.10 29.27
C ARG A 128 -11.58 -11.03 29.24
N THR A 129 -11.39 -10.36 28.10
CA THR A 129 -10.39 -9.32 27.92
C THR A 129 -11.04 -7.96 28.17
N PRO A 130 -10.46 -7.07 28.98
CA PRO A 130 -11.03 -5.74 29.19
C PRO A 130 -11.21 -5.03 27.84
N ALA A 131 -12.41 -4.48 27.60
CA ALA A 131 -12.79 -3.85 26.34
C ALA A 131 -11.74 -2.84 25.86
N GLY A 132 -11.46 -2.85 24.55
CA GLY A 132 -10.54 -1.92 23.90
C GLY A 132 -9.07 -2.36 23.83
N ASN A 133 -8.70 -3.55 24.31
CA ASN A 133 -7.28 -3.96 24.37
C ASN A 133 -6.82 -5.01 23.34
N LEU A 134 -7.73 -5.57 22.55
CA LEU A 134 -7.42 -6.68 21.65
C LEU A 134 -8.38 -6.73 20.45
N GLY A 135 -7.88 -6.44 19.26
CA GLY A 135 -8.53 -6.80 18.00
C GLY A 135 -8.08 -8.19 17.56
N TRP A 136 -8.91 -8.89 16.78
CA TRP A 136 -8.56 -10.19 16.22
C TRP A 136 -8.80 -10.19 14.73
N ASP A 137 -7.81 -10.70 13.99
CA ASP A 137 -7.95 -11.11 12.60
C ASP A 137 -7.63 -12.59 12.56
N VAL A 138 -8.61 -13.42 12.22
CA VAL A 138 -8.40 -14.85 12.01
C VAL A 138 -8.29 -15.11 10.52
N TRP A 139 -7.20 -15.75 10.09
CA TRP A 139 -7.01 -16.23 8.72
C TRP A 139 -7.19 -17.74 8.64
N LEU A 140 -8.12 -18.22 7.82
CA LEU A 140 -8.28 -19.65 7.52
C LEU A 140 -7.65 -19.98 6.16
N HIS A 141 -6.56 -20.75 6.15
CA HIS A 141 -5.87 -21.19 4.92
C HIS A 141 -6.26 -22.61 4.49
N ASP A 142 -7.05 -22.74 3.43
CA ASP A 142 -7.34 -24.06 2.84
C ASP A 142 -6.43 -24.32 1.64
N ASP A 143 -5.36 -25.07 1.87
CA ASP A 143 -4.48 -25.61 0.81
C ASP A 143 -5.14 -26.82 0.13
N ALA A 144 -6.30 -26.61 -0.49
CA ALA A 144 -6.73 -27.51 -1.55
C ALA A 144 -5.77 -27.30 -2.73
N ALA A 145 -5.22 -28.38 -3.29
CA ALA A 145 -4.06 -28.41 -4.19
C ALA A 145 -4.10 -27.54 -5.48
N VAL A 146 -5.13 -26.71 -5.68
CA VAL A 146 -5.33 -25.85 -6.85
C VAL A 146 -5.66 -24.39 -6.48
N HIS A 147 -6.23 -24.10 -5.29
CA HIS A 147 -6.71 -22.76 -4.93
C HIS A 147 -6.50 -22.46 -3.44
N ALA A 148 -5.78 -21.40 -3.11
CA ALA A 148 -5.64 -20.92 -1.73
C ALA A 148 -6.86 -20.07 -1.35
N THR A 149 -7.52 -20.38 -0.25
CA THR A 149 -8.59 -19.54 0.29
C THR A 149 -8.14 -18.93 1.60
N GLU A 150 -8.42 -17.65 1.79
CA GLU A 150 -8.19 -16.87 2.99
C GLU A 150 -9.50 -16.23 3.45
N VAL A 151 -9.88 -16.45 4.70
CA VAL A 151 -11.08 -15.84 5.29
C VAL A 151 -10.66 -15.04 6.50
N ARG A 152 -10.98 -13.75 6.51
CA ARG A 152 -10.81 -12.84 7.64
C ARG A 152 -12.09 -12.82 8.45
N LEU A 153 -12.05 -13.35 9.68
CA LEU A 153 -13.17 -13.26 10.62
C LEU A 153 -12.98 -12.03 11.51
N THR A 154 -13.92 -11.11 11.44
CA THR A 154 -14.07 -10.01 12.41
C THR A 154 -15.31 -10.27 13.27
N GLY A 155 -15.43 -9.65 14.45
CA GLY A 155 -16.57 -9.87 15.36
C GLY A 155 -17.96 -9.47 14.80
N THR A 156 -18.04 -8.97 13.58
CA THR A 156 -19.27 -8.67 12.84
C THR A 156 -19.52 -9.62 11.67
N THR A 157 -18.58 -10.52 11.38
CA THR A 157 -18.65 -11.45 10.24
C THR A 157 -19.40 -12.72 10.64
N ASP A 158 -20.42 -13.13 9.88
CA ASP A 158 -20.94 -14.50 9.98
C ASP A 158 -19.91 -15.49 9.39
N PRO A 159 -19.28 -16.37 10.20
CA PRO A 159 -18.19 -17.21 9.72
C PRO A 159 -18.63 -18.19 8.63
N GLY A 160 -19.88 -18.67 8.70
CA GLY A 160 -20.44 -19.58 7.72
C GLY A 160 -20.62 -18.94 6.35
N GLU A 161 -21.16 -17.73 6.32
CA GLU A 161 -21.29 -16.91 5.11
C GLU A 161 -19.91 -16.62 4.50
N ALA A 162 -18.94 -16.16 5.30
CA ALA A 162 -17.62 -15.80 4.81
C ALA A 162 -16.86 -17.00 4.21
N VAL A 163 -16.86 -18.16 4.88
CA VAL A 163 -16.25 -19.39 4.36
C VAL A 163 -16.95 -19.87 3.09
N SER A 164 -18.30 -19.80 3.06
CA SER A 164 -19.08 -20.17 1.88
C SER A 164 -18.77 -19.27 0.68
N ALA A 165 -18.71 -17.95 0.91
CA ALA A 165 -18.35 -16.96 -0.09
C ALA A 165 -16.94 -17.21 -0.62
N ALA A 166 -15.95 -17.33 0.26
CA ALA A 166 -14.56 -17.53 -0.13
C ALA A 166 -14.35 -18.80 -0.96
N ARG A 167 -14.96 -19.93 -0.56
CA ARG A 167 -14.90 -21.18 -1.35
C ARG A 167 -15.68 -21.10 -2.66
N SER A 168 -16.75 -20.31 -2.72
CA SER A 168 -17.50 -20.09 -3.95
C SER A 168 -16.68 -19.27 -4.95
N LEU A 169 -16.03 -18.19 -4.48
CA LEU A 169 -15.15 -17.33 -5.26
C LEU A 169 -13.88 -18.06 -5.71
N ALA A 170 -13.26 -18.87 -4.85
CA ALA A 170 -12.06 -19.64 -5.17
C ALA A 170 -12.27 -20.70 -6.26
N ARG A 171 -13.52 -21.07 -6.57
CA ARG A 171 -13.87 -21.96 -7.69
C ARG A 171 -14.03 -21.23 -9.02
N GLY A 172 -13.88 -19.90 -9.03
CA GLY A 172 -13.86 -19.11 -10.25
C GLY A 172 -12.72 -19.57 -11.18
N ASP A 173 -12.98 -19.54 -12.49
CA ASP A 173 -11.97 -19.96 -13.46
C ASP A 173 -10.72 -19.08 -13.36
N GLY A 174 -9.56 -19.71 -13.21
CA GLY A 174 -8.26 -19.03 -13.06
C GLY A 174 -8.07 -18.20 -11.81
N VAL A 175 -8.93 -18.31 -10.81
CA VAL A 175 -8.67 -17.77 -9.48
C VAL A 175 -7.62 -18.62 -8.80
N LEU A 176 -6.52 -18.06 -8.32
CA LEU A 176 -5.48 -18.79 -7.59
C LEU A 176 -5.60 -18.61 -6.09
N ARG A 177 -5.98 -17.41 -5.67
CA ARG A 177 -6.22 -17.07 -4.27
C ARG A 177 -7.42 -16.14 -4.14
N VAL A 178 -8.23 -16.35 -3.10
CA VAL A 178 -9.24 -15.37 -2.68
C VAL A 178 -9.09 -15.10 -1.21
N ARG A 179 -9.21 -13.83 -0.85
CA ARG A 179 -9.32 -13.34 0.51
C ARG A 179 -10.70 -12.71 0.67
N VAL A 180 -11.41 -13.06 1.74
CA VAL A 180 -12.77 -12.53 2.00
C VAL A 180 -12.87 -12.02 3.43
N SER A 181 -13.46 -10.84 3.60
CA SER A 181 -13.85 -10.27 4.90
C SER A 181 -15.38 -10.17 5.03
N ALA A 182 -15.86 -9.43 6.03
CA ALA A 182 -17.28 -9.13 6.22
C ALA A 182 -17.91 -8.34 5.06
N GLU A 183 -17.14 -7.50 4.37
CA GLU A 183 -17.67 -6.53 3.40
C GLU A 183 -16.93 -6.59 2.07
N HIS A 184 -15.73 -7.16 2.05
CA HIS A 184 -14.83 -7.06 0.91
C HIS A 184 -14.25 -8.40 0.51
N ALA A 185 -13.73 -8.46 -0.71
CA ALA A 185 -12.96 -9.58 -1.23
C ALA A 185 -11.77 -9.06 -2.03
N ASP A 186 -10.66 -9.79 -1.95
CA ASP A 186 -9.48 -9.60 -2.78
C ASP A 186 -9.14 -10.91 -3.48
N ALA A 187 -8.46 -10.83 -4.63
CA ALA A 187 -8.13 -12.03 -5.38
C ALA A 187 -6.81 -11.96 -6.14
N VAL A 188 -6.16 -13.12 -6.21
CA VAL A 188 -5.07 -13.39 -7.16
C VAL A 188 -5.63 -14.27 -8.27
N VAL A 189 -5.48 -13.85 -9.51
CA VAL A 189 -5.98 -14.55 -10.71
C VAL A 189 -4.84 -14.85 -11.67
N VAL A 190 -5.01 -15.79 -12.60
CA VAL A 190 -3.98 -16.05 -13.63
C VAL A 190 -3.96 -14.92 -14.67
N ARG A 191 -5.11 -14.31 -14.99
CA ARG A 191 -5.24 -13.17 -15.90
C ARG A 191 -6.37 -12.24 -15.47
N ALA A 192 -6.28 -10.94 -15.74
CA ALA A 192 -7.32 -10.01 -15.33
C ALA A 192 -8.69 -10.30 -15.98
N VAL A 193 -8.74 -10.90 -17.17
CA VAL A 193 -10.01 -11.29 -17.81
C VAL A 193 -10.84 -12.25 -16.95
N GLN A 194 -10.18 -13.05 -16.10
CA GLN A 194 -10.85 -13.99 -15.19
C GLN A 194 -11.47 -13.29 -13.97
N ALA A 195 -11.04 -12.06 -13.67
CA ALA A 195 -11.60 -11.27 -12.58
C ALA A 195 -12.93 -10.59 -12.91
N THR A 196 -13.28 -10.47 -14.21
CA THR A 196 -14.54 -9.83 -14.66
C THR A 196 -15.79 -10.56 -14.13
N GLY A 197 -15.73 -11.89 -14.00
CA GLY A 197 -16.79 -12.69 -13.37
C GLY A 197 -16.72 -12.68 -11.85
N LEU A 198 -15.60 -12.27 -11.27
CA LEU A 198 -15.33 -12.37 -9.83
C LEU A 198 -15.97 -11.23 -9.04
N ALA A 199 -15.96 -10.00 -9.58
CA ALA A 199 -16.63 -8.85 -8.94
C ALA A 199 -18.14 -9.08 -8.84
N SER A 200 -18.79 -9.43 -9.95
CA SER A 200 -20.16 -9.95 -9.98
C SER A 200 -20.41 -11.14 -9.03
N ALA A 201 -19.44 -12.05 -8.85
CA ALA A 201 -19.57 -13.18 -7.92
C ALA A 201 -19.49 -12.74 -6.45
N ALA A 202 -18.59 -11.82 -6.12
CA ALA A 202 -18.46 -11.24 -4.78
C ALA A 202 -19.73 -10.48 -4.40
N ALA A 203 -20.30 -9.70 -5.33
CA ALA A 203 -21.53 -8.94 -5.10
C ALA A 203 -22.73 -9.84 -4.77
N ARG A 204 -22.82 -11.05 -5.36
CA ARG A 204 -23.88 -12.03 -5.01
C ARG A 204 -23.78 -12.57 -3.59
N HIS A 205 -22.60 -12.47 -2.98
CA HIS A 205 -22.36 -12.81 -1.57
C HIS A 205 -22.37 -11.56 -0.68
N GLY A 206 -22.84 -10.41 -1.18
CA GLY A 206 -22.87 -9.16 -0.41
C GLY A 206 -21.46 -8.65 -0.07
N ARG A 207 -20.50 -8.83 -0.98
CA ARG A 207 -19.11 -8.37 -0.83
C ARG A 207 -18.68 -7.51 -2.00
N HIS A 208 -17.78 -6.58 -1.75
CA HIS A 208 -17.18 -5.68 -2.74
C HIS A 208 -15.78 -6.20 -3.11
N LEU A 209 -15.52 -6.42 -4.40
CA LEU A 209 -14.16 -6.75 -4.83
C LEU A 209 -13.33 -5.47 -4.77
N THR A 210 -12.32 -5.44 -3.90
CA THR A 210 -11.49 -4.24 -3.64
C THR A 210 -10.13 -4.34 -4.30
N TRP A 211 -9.62 -5.56 -4.49
CA TRP A 211 -8.31 -5.77 -5.10
C TRP A 211 -8.27 -7.03 -5.97
N VAL A 212 -7.66 -6.90 -7.13
CA VAL A 212 -7.33 -8.00 -8.03
C VAL A 212 -5.90 -7.83 -8.51
N VAL A 213 -5.10 -8.88 -8.40
CA VAL A 213 -3.76 -8.93 -8.99
C VAL A 213 -3.56 -10.21 -9.80
N THR A 214 -2.81 -10.14 -10.90
CA THR A 214 -2.41 -11.34 -11.63
C THR A 214 -1.26 -12.06 -10.93
N ASP A 215 -1.13 -13.36 -11.14
CA ASP A 215 -0.10 -14.21 -10.51
C ASP A 215 1.34 -13.80 -10.88
N ASP A 216 1.51 -13.22 -12.06
CA ASP A 216 2.76 -12.62 -12.53
C ASP A 216 2.91 -11.14 -12.17
N GLY A 217 1.95 -10.54 -11.46
CA GLY A 217 1.94 -9.14 -11.04
C GLY A 217 1.85 -8.13 -12.18
N ARG A 218 1.57 -8.57 -13.42
CA ARG A 218 1.44 -7.66 -14.57
C ARG A 218 0.21 -6.79 -14.50
N THR A 219 -0.89 -7.28 -13.94
CA THR A 219 -2.12 -6.49 -13.80
C THR A 219 -2.49 -6.35 -12.33
N ASP A 220 -2.77 -5.13 -11.93
CA ASP A 220 -3.14 -4.74 -10.57
C ASP A 220 -4.34 -3.79 -10.63
N VAL A 221 -5.49 -4.19 -10.07
CA VAL A 221 -6.73 -3.41 -10.09
C VAL A 221 -7.20 -3.22 -8.67
N ARG A 222 -7.29 -1.97 -8.21
CA ARG A 222 -7.60 -1.62 -6.81
C ARG A 222 -8.66 -0.56 -6.72
N ALA A 223 -9.54 -0.68 -5.73
CA ALA A 223 -10.33 0.44 -5.23
C ALA A 223 -9.56 1.11 -4.09
N VAL A 224 -9.29 2.40 -4.21
CA VAL A 224 -8.58 3.20 -3.19
C VAL A 224 -9.45 3.41 -1.97
N PHE A 225 -10.74 3.66 -2.19
CA PHE A 225 -11.71 3.75 -1.11
C PHE A 225 -12.38 2.38 -0.94
N PRO A 226 -12.16 1.68 0.19
CA PRO A 226 -12.65 0.31 0.37
C PRO A 226 -14.17 0.21 0.27
N GLN A 227 -14.88 1.29 0.62
CA GLN A 227 -16.34 1.38 0.55
C GLN A 227 -16.89 1.30 -0.88
N GLU A 228 -16.05 1.44 -1.90
CA GLU A 228 -16.45 1.39 -3.30
C GLU A 228 -16.00 0.07 -3.93
N ALA A 229 -16.94 -0.70 -4.45
CA ALA A 229 -16.62 -1.90 -5.22
C ALA A 229 -15.98 -1.54 -6.55
N LEU A 230 -14.98 -2.34 -6.95
CA LEU A 230 -14.58 -2.40 -8.35
C LEU A 230 -15.78 -2.78 -9.21
N ALA A 231 -16.21 -1.83 -10.04
CA ALA A 231 -17.26 -2.07 -11.01
C ALA A 231 -16.77 -3.03 -12.11
N ASP A 232 -17.61 -3.98 -12.54
CA ASP A 232 -17.27 -4.94 -13.61
C ASP A 232 -16.63 -4.25 -14.85
N PRO A 233 -17.13 -3.10 -15.36
CA PRO A 233 -16.54 -2.41 -16.51
C PRO A 233 -15.10 -1.92 -16.30
N ILE A 234 -14.72 -1.64 -15.05
CA ILE A 234 -13.38 -1.18 -14.70
C ILE A 234 -12.38 -2.34 -14.77
N VAL A 235 -12.78 -3.50 -14.23
CA VAL A 235 -11.99 -4.73 -14.34
C VAL A 235 -11.89 -5.19 -15.80
N GLU A 236 -12.98 -5.05 -16.57
CA GLU A 236 -12.99 -5.34 -18.02
C GLU A 236 -12.06 -4.44 -18.82
N LEU A 237 -11.95 -3.15 -18.46
CA LEU A 237 -11.01 -2.22 -19.07
C LEU A 237 -9.57 -2.67 -18.81
N ALA A 238 -9.19 -2.92 -17.55
CA ALA A 238 -7.84 -3.38 -17.21
C ALA A 238 -7.49 -4.69 -17.94
N ALA A 239 -8.42 -5.65 -17.98
CA ALA A 239 -8.25 -6.90 -18.70
C ALA A 239 -8.07 -6.71 -20.21
N ALA A 240 -8.77 -5.77 -20.82
CA ALA A 240 -8.60 -5.49 -22.24
C ALA A 240 -7.29 -4.77 -22.56
N VAL A 241 -6.83 -3.87 -21.68
CA VAL A 241 -5.52 -3.22 -21.78
C VAL A 241 -4.39 -4.25 -21.70
N GLU A 242 -4.47 -5.21 -20.76
CA GLU A 242 -3.50 -6.30 -20.61
C GLU A 242 -3.31 -7.11 -21.92
N LEU A 243 -4.40 -7.26 -22.70
CA LEU A 243 -4.38 -8.01 -23.97
C LEU A 243 -3.80 -7.21 -25.14
N VAL A 244 -3.56 -5.90 -24.99
CA VAL A 244 -2.97 -5.08 -26.05
C VAL A 244 -1.50 -5.48 -26.22
N PRO A 245 -1.06 -5.86 -27.44
CA PRO A 245 0.33 -6.23 -27.67
C PRO A 245 1.28 -5.11 -27.24
N SER A 246 2.38 -5.48 -26.58
CA SER A 246 3.42 -4.58 -26.04
C SER A 246 3.10 -3.93 -24.69
N VAL A 247 1.91 -4.11 -24.11
CA VAL A 247 1.68 -3.76 -22.71
C VAL A 247 2.45 -4.74 -21.82
N THR A 248 3.21 -4.24 -20.86
CA THR A 248 4.01 -5.02 -19.89
C THR A 248 3.42 -5.02 -18.50
N ARG A 249 2.77 -3.93 -18.11
CA ARG A 249 2.09 -3.77 -16.83
C ARG A 249 0.83 -2.91 -16.98
N VAL A 250 -0.18 -3.21 -16.18
CA VAL A 250 -1.41 -2.42 -16.02
C VAL A 250 -1.65 -2.25 -14.53
N ALA A 251 -1.70 -1.02 -14.05
CA ALA A 251 -2.21 -0.69 -12.73
C ALA A 251 -3.44 0.20 -12.90
N LEU A 252 -4.56 -0.19 -12.31
CA LEU A 252 -5.78 0.59 -12.33
C LEU A 252 -6.19 0.86 -10.90
N SER A 253 -6.43 2.14 -10.62
CA SER A 253 -6.80 2.65 -9.31
C SER A 253 -8.14 3.38 -9.42
N ASP A 254 -9.16 2.79 -8.80
CA ASP A 254 -10.47 3.40 -8.66
C ASP A 254 -10.47 4.30 -7.41
N GLN A 255 -10.42 5.62 -7.63
CA GLN A 255 -10.39 6.62 -6.57
C GLN A 255 -11.78 7.12 -6.20
N GLY A 256 -12.81 6.36 -6.56
CA GLY A 256 -14.20 6.65 -6.28
C GLY A 256 -14.82 7.82 -7.02
N ASP A 257 -16.08 8.11 -6.71
CA ASP A 257 -16.93 8.99 -7.53
C ASP A 257 -16.36 10.40 -7.76
N GLN A 258 -15.54 10.89 -6.84
CA GLN A 258 -15.01 12.26 -6.87
C GLN A 258 -13.72 12.41 -7.66
N LEU A 259 -12.86 11.39 -7.64
CA LEU A 259 -11.52 11.45 -8.24
C LEU A 259 -11.43 10.64 -9.55
N GLY A 260 -12.48 9.86 -9.86
CA GLY A 260 -12.54 9.05 -11.07
C GLY A 260 -11.62 7.83 -10.98
N VAL A 261 -11.18 7.36 -12.15
CA VAL A 261 -10.34 6.17 -12.26
C VAL A 261 -9.03 6.56 -12.91
N SER A 262 -7.91 6.17 -12.29
CA SER A 262 -6.58 6.30 -12.89
C SER A 262 -6.12 4.96 -13.44
N LEU A 263 -5.53 4.98 -14.64
CA LEU A 263 -4.99 3.83 -15.34
C LEU A 263 -3.53 4.07 -15.74
N ASP A 264 -2.61 3.40 -15.06
CA ASP A 264 -1.19 3.41 -15.38
C ASP A 264 -0.84 2.19 -16.23
N VAL A 265 -0.21 2.41 -17.37
CA VAL A 265 0.13 1.35 -18.31
C VAL A 265 1.61 1.45 -18.69
N GLU A 266 2.37 0.41 -18.38
CA GLU A 266 3.73 0.28 -18.90
C GLU A 266 3.70 -0.45 -20.25
N VAL A 267 4.48 0.04 -21.20
CA VAL A 267 4.61 -0.52 -22.54
C VAL A 267 6.08 -0.76 -22.89
N ALA A 268 6.32 -1.72 -23.78
CA ALA A 268 7.67 -2.19 -24.08
C ALA A 268 8.57 -1.15 -24.78
N ASP A 269 8.00 -0.24 -25.57
CA ASP A 269 8.74 0.74 -26.37
C ASP A 269 7.89 1.97 -26.76
N ASP A 270 8.54 3.05 -27.20
CA ASP A 270 7.87 4.31 -27.56
C ASP A 270 6.88 4.17 -28.73
N ALA A 271 7.11 3.22 -29.64
CA ALA A 271 6.19 2.95 -30.75
C ALA A 271 4.91 2.26 -30.28
N ALA A 272 4.99 1.51 -29.18
CA ALA A 272 3.82 0.96 -28.49
C ALA A 272 3.00 2.06 -27.82
N THR A 273 3.63 3.10 -27.26
CA THR A 273 2.92 4.24 -26.64
C THR A 273 1.87 4.82 -27.58
N ASP A 274 2.23 5.13 -28.83
CA ASP A 274 1.29 5.71 -29.81
C ASP A 274 0.17 4.74 -30.23
N ARG A 275 0.43 3.43 -30.21
CA ARG A 275 -0.58 2.41 -30.52
C ARG A 275 -1.58 2.26 -29.36
N VAL A 276 -1.08 2.18 -28.14
CA VAL A 276 -1.90 2.03 -26.92
C VAL A 276 -2.68 3.31 -26.66
N ASP A 277 -2.08 4.50 -26.81
CA ASP A 277 -2.77 5.80 -26.68
C ASP A 277 -3.97 5.88 -27.63
N ARG A 278 -3.76 5.55 -28.92
CA ARG A 278 -4.85 5.54 -29.90
C ARG A 278 -5.92 4.52 -29.57
N TRP A 279 -5.54 3.34 -29.06
CA TRP A 279 -6.48 2.31 -28.64
C TRP A 279 -7.33 2.79 -27.45
N LEU A 280 -6.72 3.36 -26.40
CA LEU A 280 -7.40 3.91 -25.23
C LEU A 280 -8.35 5.04 -25.61
N ARG A 281 -7.92 5.97 -26.47
CA ARG A 281 -8.75 7.06 -26.98
C ARG A 281 -9.90 6.59 -27.90
N ALA A 282 -9.86 5.36 -28.38
CA ALA A 282 -10.92 4.76 -29.19
C ALA A 282 -11.77 3.73 -28.42
N SER A 283 -11.39 3.38 -27.19
CA SER A 283 -12.08 2.35 -26.40
C SER A 283 -13.40 2.87 -25.84
N ASP A 284 -14.47 2.12 -26.05
CA ASP A 284 -15.79 2.41 -25.47
C ASP A 284 -15.95 1.83 -24.04
N GLN A 285 -14.96 1.10 -23.52
CA GLN A 285 -15.07 0.40 -22.22
C GLN A 285 -15.19 1.36 -21.01
N ALA A 286 -14.63 2.56 -21.09
CA ALA A 286 -14.83 3.57 -20.05
C ALA A 286 -16.29 4.05 -19.95
N LEU A 287 -17.05 4.01 -21.06
CA LEU A 287 -18.46 4.41 -21.03
C LEU A 287 -19.33 3.44 -20.23
N SER A 288 -19.04 2.15 -20.33
CA SER A 288 -19.78 1.15 -19.55
C SER A 288 -19.58 1.36 -18.05
N ALA A 289 -18.45 1.92 -17.63
CA ALA A 289 -18.21 2.29 -16.25
C ALA A 289 -18.98 3.53 -15.80
N GLY A 290 -19.47 4.36 -16.74
CA GLY A 290 -20.14 5.63 -16.44
C GLY A 290 -19.23 6.68 -15.77
N ARG A 291 -17.91 6.48 -15.83
CA ARG A 291 -16.91 7.26 -15.09
C ARG A 291 -15.78 7.71 -16.00
N THR A 292 -15.17 8.84 -15.65
CA THR A 292 -13.98 9.35 -16.32
C THR A 292 -12.78 8.48 -15.93
N VAL A 293 -12.05 8.00 -16.94
CA VAL A 293 -10.81 7.24 -16.75
C VAL A 293 -9.66 8.04 -17.33
N SER A 294 -8.83 8.63 -16.47
CA SER A 294 -7.52 9.17 -16.88
C SER A 294 -6.54 8.02 -17.05
N TYR A 295 -5.56 8.19 -17.93
CA TYR A 295 -4.48 7.24 -18.06
C TYR A 295 -3.13 7.92 -18.19
N GLU A 296 -2.10 7.20 -17.75
CA GLU A 296 -0.69 7.47 -18.03
C GLU A 296 -0.07 6.24 -18.70
N LEU A 297 0.63 6.48 -19.82
CA LEU A 297 1.40 5.48 -20.55
C LEU A 297 2.88 5.72 -20.33
N ARG A 298 3.61 4.70 -19.91
CA ARG A 298 5.05 4.75 -19.64
C ARG A 298 5.79 3.78 -20.55
N ALA A 299 6.70 4.31 -21.35
CA ALA A 299 7.73 3.57 -22.08
C ALA A 299 9.12 4.01 -21.56
N PRO A 300 10.19 3.24 -21.81
CA PRO A 300 11.53 3.57 -21.30
C PRO A 300 12.05 4.98 -21.61
N GLY A 301 11.62 5.60 -22.71
CA GLY A 301 12.05 6.94 -23.11
C GLY A 301 10.91 7.96 -23.25
N ARG A 302 9.67 7.61 -22.89
CA ARG A 302 8.51 8.45 -23.16
C ARG A 302 7.35 8.18 -22.22
N THR A 303 6.75 9.28 -21.78
CA THR A 303 5.47 9.29 -21.06
C THR A 303 4.40 9.98 -21.89
N SER A 304 3.15 9.52 -21.81
CA SER A 304 1.99 10.14 -22.45
C SER A 304 0.76 9.97 -21.58
N SER A 305 -0.03 11.02 -21.39
CA SER A 305 -1.26 10.97 -20.61
C SER A 305 -2.49 11.36 -21.44
N GLY A 306 -3.67 10.98 -20.94
CA GLY A 306 -4.93 11.33 -21.56
C GLY A 306 -6.13 10.78 -20.82
N TYR A 307 -7.26 10.77 -21.51
CA TYR A 307 -8.50 10.19 -21.02
C TYR A 307 -8.95 9.10 -21.98
N VAL A 308 -9.40 7.98 -21.45
CA VAL A 308 -10.00 6.92 -22.26
C VAL A 308 -11.17 7.52 -23.01
N ARG A 309 -11.23 7.27 -24.33
CA ARG A 309 -12.19 7.89 -25.26
C ARG A 309 -12.08 9.42 -25.46
N GLY A 310 -11.08 10.08 -24.88
CA GLY A 310 -10.95 11.54 -24.94
C GLY A 310 -12.10 12.29 -24.26
N VAL A 311 -12.86 11.63 -23.38
CA VAL A 311 -13.85 12.29 -22.52
C VAL A 311 -13.09 12.94 -21.38
N GLU A 312 -12.59 14.14 -21.65
CA GLU A 312 -12.06 15.02 -20.63
C GLU A 312 -13.21 15.44 -19.71
N PRO A 313 -13.00 15.48 -18.37
CA PRO A 313 -14.02 15.98 -17.47
C PRO A 313 -14.42 17.40 -17.89
N GLU A 314 -15.72 17.71 -17.93
CA GLU A 314 -16.21 19.04 -18.36
C GLU A 314 -15.59 20.19 -17.56
N ARG A 315 -15.08 19.90 -16.35
CA ARG A 315 -14.32 20.81 -15.49
C ARG A 315 -13.17 20.05 -14.80
N PRO A 316 -11.90 20.31 -15.16
CA PRO A 316 -10.75 19.60 -14.60
C PRO A 316 -10.52 19.77 -13.07
N TRP A 317 -11.28 20.63 -12.39
CA TRP A 317 -11.05 21.02 -11.00
C TRP A 317 -12.30 20.98 -10.09
N GLU A 318 -13.44 20.47 -10.54
CA GLU A 318 -14.61 20.27 -9.65
C GLU A 318 -14.48 18.95 -8.88
N ALA A 319 -13.49 18.94 -7.99
CA ALA A 319 -13.70 18.39 -6.66
C ALA A 319 -14.91 19.09 -6.04
N VAL A 320 -15.74 18.30 -5.34
CA VAL A 320 -16.91 18.66 -4.54
C VAL A 320 -17.04 20.16 -4.22
N PRO A 321 -18.16 20.81 -4.54
CA PRO A 321 -18.50 22.08 -3.92
C PRO A 321 -18.58 21.83 -2.41
N VAL A 322 -17.62 22.36 -1.63
CA VAL A 322 -17.88 22.66 -0.23
C VAL A 322 -19.11 23.56 -0.25
N GLU A 323 -20.26 23.05 0.21
CA GLU A 323 -21.46 23.86 0.33
C GLU A 323 -21.05 25.15 1.05
N PRO A 324 -21.31 26.32 0.46
CA PRO A 324 -20.93 27.57 1.09
C PRO A 324 -21.67 27.62 2.42
N SER A 325 -20.91 27.54 3.51
CA SER A 325 -21.40 27.82 4.84
C SER A 325 -22.16 29.14 4.76
N GLU A 326 -23.40 29.16 5.26
CA GLU A 326 -24.31 30.30 5.17
C GLU A 326 -23.57 31.62 5.44
N PRO A 327 -23.79 32.66 4.61
CA PRO A 327 -22.98 33.86 4.66
C PRO A 327 -23.20 34.61 5.97
N ALA A 328 -22.13 34.74 6.76
CA ALA A 328 -22.05 35.80 7.74
C ALA A 328 -22.15 37.14 6.98
N VAL A 329 -23.25 37.84 7.18
CA VAL A 329 -23.53 39.19 6.68
C VAL A 329 -22.33 40.11 6.94
N ARG A 330 -21.58 40.51 5.90
CA ARG A 330 -20.80 41.75 5.85
C ARG A 330 -20.62 42.29 4.43
N ASP A 331 -21.28 43.41 4.21
CA ASP A 331 -21.02 44.58 3.36
C ASP A 331 -20.14 44.47 2.10
N ASP A 332 -20.74 44.99 1.03
CA ASP A 332 -20.25 45.19 -0.33
C ASP A 332 -18.87 45.86 -0.43
N ALA A 333 -17.91 45.16 -1.03
CA ALA A 333 -16.83 45.78 -1.80
C ALA A 333 -16.33 44.82 -2.90
N ALA A 334 -16.50 45.24 -4.15
CA ALA A 334 -16.11 44.54 -5.35
C ALA A 334 -14.60 44.26 -5.44
N ALA A 335 -14.23 43.01 -5.69
CA ALA A 335 -12.99 42.63 -6.38
C ALA A 335 -13.20 41.27 -7.06
N GLY A 336 -13.06 41.23 -8.39
CA GLY A 336 -13.19 40.00 -9.17
C GLY A 336 -12.09 39.00 -8.80
N SER A 337 -12.49 37.81 -8.37
CA SER A 337 -11.60 36.67 -8.25
C SER A 337 -11.32 36.13 -9.65
N THR A 338 -10.09 36.35 -10.11
CA THR A 338 -9.54 35.72 -11.32
C THR A 338 -9.09 34.32 -10.91
N ALA A 339 -9.48 33.31 -11.69
CA ALA A 339 -8.93 31.97 -11.56
C ALA A 339 -7.39 32.07 -11.56
N ALA A 340 -6.74 31.41 -10.60
CA ALA A 340 -5.29 31.33 -10.58
C ALA A 340 -4.82 30.76 -11.94
N PRO A 341 -3.96 31.47 -12.70
CA PRO A 341 -3.40 30.94 -13.93
C PRO A 341 -2.68 29.63 -13.65
N VAL A 342 -2.80 28.66 -14.55
CA VAL A 342 -1.86 27.55 -14.66
C VAL A 342 -0.45 28.15 -14.57
N PRO A 343 0.39 27.73 -13.60
CA PRO A 343 1.72 28.31 -13.47
C PRO A 343 2.46 28.10 -14.79
N PRO A 344 3.01 29.16 -15.39
CA PRO A 344 3.74 29.01 -16.65
C PRO A 344 4.90 28.04 -16.42
N SER A 345 5.08 27.08 -17.32
CA SER A 345 6.32 26.30 -17.42
C SER A 345 7.50 27.26 -17.33
N TYR A 346 8.48 26.99 -16.45
CA TYR A 346 9.58 27.91 -16.27
C TYR A 346 10.28 28.23 -17.60
N PRO A 347 10.72 29.50 -17.78
CA PRO A 347 11.31 29.91 -19.04
C PRO A 347 12.55 29.07 -19.36
N ASP A 348 12.60 28.51 -20.56
CA ASP A 348 13.79 27.84 -21.06
C ASP A 348 14.85 28.90 -21.40
N ASP A 349 15.76 29.14 -20.46
CA ASP A 349 16.92 30.01 -20.64
C ASP A 349 18.21 29.17 -20.67
N PRO A 350 18.76 28.85 -21.86
CA PRO A 350 20.01 28.11 -21.97
C PRO A 350 21.21 28.89 -21.43
N ALA A 351 21.11 30.21 -21.27
CA ALA A 351 22.16 31.05 -20.71
C ALA A 351 22.10 31.18 -19.18
N ALA A 352 21.02 30.71 -18.54
CA ALA A 352 20.92 30.74 -17.08
C ALA A 352 22.08 29.95 -16.43
N PRO A 353 22.84 30.55 -15.50
CA PRO A 353 23.94 29.87 -14.82
C PRO A 353 23.41 28.75 -13.93
N ALA A 354 24.23 27.72 -13.66
CA ALA A 354 23.87 26.69 -12.69
C ALA A 354 23.61 27.31 -11.30
N CYS A 355 22.63 26.79 -10.57
CA CYS A 355 22.38 27.18 -9.18
C CYS A 355 23.60 26.83 -8.32
N ALA A 356 24.00 27.74 -7.44
CA ALA A 356 24.89 27.44 -6.34
C ALA A 356 24.08 26.84 -5.16
N GLY A 357 24.74 26.15 -4.23
CA GLY A 357 24.05 25.55 -3.09
C GLY A 357 23.29 26.54 -2.21
N GLY A 358 23.74 27.80 -2.13
CA GLY A 358 23.04 28.87 -1.40
C GLY A 358 22.00 29.63 -2.23
N ASP A 359 21.83 29.31 -3.53
CA ASP A 359 20.78 29.91 -4.36
C ASP A 359 19.42 29.24 -4.10
N LEU A 360 19.40 28.00 -3.59
CA LEU A 360 18.20 27.19 -3.35
C LEU A 360 18.06 26.84 -1.87
N GLU A 361 16.90 27.14 -1.26
CA GLU A 361 16.58 26.82 0.13
C GLU A 361 15.63 25.61 0.19
N PRO A 362 16.10 24.43 0.64
CA PRO A 362 15.27 23.22 0.72
C PRO A 362 14.37 23.23 1.96
N ARG A 363 13.16 22.69 1.82
CA ARG A 363 12.22 22.38 2.90
C ARG A 363 11.45 21.09 2.62
N ILE A 364 10.91 20.47 3.66
CA ILE A 364 9.95 19.38 3.53
C ILE A 364 8.58 20.02 3.33
N ALA A 365 7.97 19.81 2.17
CA ALA A 365 6.64 20.34 1.89
C ALA A 365 5.55 19.45 2.52
N TRP A 366 5.74 18.13 2.46
CA TRP A 366 4.74 17.15 2.83
C TRP A 366 5.36 15.78 3.08
N THR A 367 4.69 14.95 3.88
CA THR A 367 5.02 13.55 4.12
C THR A 367 3.75 12.71 4.17
N ASP A 368 3.85 11.44 3.82
CA ASP A 368 2.72 10.51 3.80
C ASP A 368 3.14 9.04 3.92
N ALA A 369 2.16 8.19 4.14
CA ALA A 369 2.27 6.78 4.40
C ALA A 369 1.15 6.04 3.68
N ALA A 370 1.49 5.32 2.61
CA ALA A 370 0.53 4.51 1.87
C ALA A 370 1.16 3.20 1.38
N MET A 371 0.38 2.12 1.40
CA MET A 371 0.67 0.85 0.70
C MET A 371 2.04 0.22 1.04
N GLY A 372 2.44 0.25 2.31
CA GLY A 372 3.74 -0.28 2.74
C GLY A 372 4.94 0.58 2.35
N SER A 373 4.70 1.74 1.76
CA SER A 373 5.67 2.78 1.44
C SER A 373 5.43 4.03 2.29
N ARG A 374 6.44 4.89 2.28
CA ARG A 374 6.46 6.21 2.88
C ARG A 374 6.94 7.20 1.84
N TYR A 375 6.37 8.39 1.90
CA TYR A 375 6.59 9.43 0.92
C TYR A 375 6.99 10.70 1.63
N LEU A 376 7.92 11.42 1.01
CA LEU A 376 8.32 12.75 1.42
C LEU A 376 8.49 13.61 0.18
N LEU A 377 7.92 14.80 0.19
CA LEU A 377 8.08 15.78 -0.86
C LEU A 377 9.07 16.84 -0.42
N LEU A 378 10.26 16.84 -1.04
CA LEU A 378 11.22 17.92 -0.91
C LEU A 378 10.88 19.02 -1.90
N VAL A 379 11.00 20.26 -1.44
CA VAL A 379 10.94 21.42 -2.33
C VAL A 379 12.13 22.33 -2.06
N ALA A 380 12.62 23.01 -3.08
CA ALA A 380 13.72 23.96 -2.98
C ALA A 380 13.35 25.28 -3.66
N ALA A 381 13.29 26.36 -2.88
CA ALA A 381 12.94 27.70 -3.36
C ALA A 381 14.19 28.46 -3.81
N ASN A 382 14.16 29.12 -4.97
CA ASN A 382 15.23 30.02 -5.37
C ASN A 382 15.17 31.33 -4.58
N VAL A 383 16.02 31.43 -3.58
CA VAL A 383 16.16 32.60 -2.70
C VAL A 383 17.16 33.63 -3.22
N SER A 384 17.81 33.33 -4.36
CA SER A 384 18.69 34.27 -5.01
C SER A 384 17.90 35.36 -5.75
N GLY A 385 18.52 36.52 -5.96
CA GLY A 385 17.93 37.62 -6.75
C GLY A 385 17.95 37.41 -8.26
N ARG A 386 18.26 36.20 -8.77
CA ARG A 386 18.47 35.91 -10.21
C ARG A 386 17.98 34.51 -10.58
N PRO A 387 17.60 34.26 -11.85
CA PRO A 387 17.32 32.89 -12.29
C PRO A 387 18.61 32.04 -12.25
N CYS A 388 18.47 30.77 -11.91
CA CYS A 388 19.55 29.79 -11.98
C CYS A 388 19.02 28.43 -12.45
N ALA A 389 19.88 27.55 -12.95
CA ALA A 389 19.50 26.25 -13.47
C ALA A 389 19.90 25.10 -12.53
N VAL A 390 18.97 24.19 -12.24
CA VAL A 390 19.19 22.97 -11.46
C VAL A 390 18.93 21.74 -12.33
N GLN A 391 19.64 20.65 -12.08
CA GLN A 391 19.47 19.37 -12.79
C GLN A 391 19.87 18.22 -11.86
N GLY A 392 19.22 17.07 -12.02
CA GLY A 392 19.55 15.84 -11.29
C GLY A 392 18.67 15.62 -10.07
N THR A 393 19.11 14.72 -9.20
CA THR A 393 18.45 14.35 -7.93
C THR A 393 19.15 15.04 -6.76
N PRO A 394 18.42 15.42 -5.69
CA PRO A 394 19.05 15.81 -4.44
C PRO A 394 19.80 14.62 -3.81
N ALA A 395 20.98 14.88 -3.26
CA ALA A 395 21.65 13.92 -2.41
C ALA A 395 21.15 14.07 -0.96
N LEU A 396 20.80 12.95 -0.33
CA LEU A 396 20.16 12.91 0.98
C LEU A 396 20.99 12.10 1.96
N ALA A 397 21.05 12.60 3.19
CA ALA A 397 21.42 11.83 4.36
C ALA A 397 20.40 12.10 5.47
N PHE A 398 20.37 11.23 6.47
CA PHE A 398 19.36 11.30 7.53
C PHE A 398 20.05 11.37 8.88
N ARG A 399 19.50 12.16 9.80
CA ARG A 399 20.00 12.28 11.16
C ARG A 399 18.93 11.80 12.14
N GLY A 400 19.30 10.83 12.97
CA GLY A 400 18.45 10.28 14.02
C GLY A 400 18.22 11.27 15.18
N GLY A 401 17.26 10.97 16.04
CA GLY A 401 17.01 11.72 17.29
C GLY A 401 18.21 11.78 18.25
N SER A 402 19.16 10.83 18.14
CA SER A 402 20.44 10.89 18.87
C SER A 402 21.40 11.97 18.36
N GLY A 403 21.12 12.57 17.20
CA GLY A 403 21.99 13.51 16.50
C GLY A 403 23.03 12.84 15.59
N THR A 404 23.06 11.51 15.53
CA THR A 404 23.97 10.76 14.63
C THR A 404 23.38 10.59 13.24
N LEU A 405 24.24 10.42 12.23
CA LEU A 405 23.77 10.10 10.88
C LEU A 405 23.34 8.64 10.82
N THR A 406 22.18 8.38 10.22
CA THR A 406 21.68 7.04 9.92
C THR A 406 22.66 6.35 8.96
N ALA A 407 23.19 5.21 9.36
CA ALA A 407 24.28 4.56 8.65
C ALA A 407 23.78 3.72 7.47
N GLY A 408 24.52 3.70 6.37
CA GLY A 408 24.26 2.78 5.26
C GLY A 408 22.96 3.05 4.50
N VAL A 409 22.36 4.24 4.62
CA VAL A 409 21.23 4.63 3.77
C VAL A 409 21.72 4.76 2.33
N ALA A 410 21.14 3.98 1.42
CA ALA A 410 21.43 4.01 0.00
C ALA A 410 20.37 4.83 -0.73
N GLN A 411 20.80 5.68 -1.66
CA GLN A 411 19.89 6.36 -2.58
C GLN A 411 19.81 5.59 -3.90
N ALA A 412 18.60 5.30 -4.35
CA ALA A 412 18.32 4.66 -5.63
C ALA A 412 17.50 5.60 -6.53
N PRO A 413 17.59 5.45 -7.86
CA PRO A 413 16.58 5.98 -8.76
C PRO A 413 15.21 5.38 -8.43
N PRO A 414 14.10 6.09 -8.72
CA PRO A 414 12.78 5.54 -8.48
C PRO A 414 12.51 4.32 -9.35
N SER A 415 11.87 3.33 -8.74
CA SER A 415 11.47 2.06 -9.35
C SER A 415 10.26 2.24 -10.28
N HIS A 416 9.51 3.33 -10.11
CA HIS A 416 8.33 3.69 -10.89
C HIS A 416 8.41 5.15 -11.37
N GLY A 417 7.83 5.41 -12.55
CA GLY A 417 7.88 6.72 -13.21
C GLY A 417 9.19 6.98 -13.98
N THR A 418 9.16 7.94 -14.91
CA THR A 418 10.35 8.34 -15.68
C THR A 418 11.14 9.41 -14.94
N ALA A 419 12.31 9.04 -14.42
CA ALA A 419 13.25 9.94 -13.76
C ALA A 419 14.32 10.48 -14.73
N GLU A 420 13.92 11.01 -15.89
CA GLU A 420 14.91 11.74 -16.70
C GLU A 420 15.20 13.10 -16.06
N ALA A 421 16.44 13.29 -15.62
CA ALA A 421 16.89 14.53 -15.03
C ALA A 421 16.99 15.64 -16.09
N VAL A 422 15.95 16.45 -16.19
CA VAL A 422 15.93 17.65 -17.05
C VAL A 422 16.60 18.84 -16.36
N ARG A 423 17.19 19.73 -17.14
CA ARG A 423 17.70 21.01 -16.66
C ARG A 423 16.53 21.98 -16.50
N ILE A 424 16.33 22.49 -15.29
CA ILE A 424 15.23 23.39 -14.93
C ILE A 424 15.80 24.75 -14.57
N VAL A 425 15.39 25.80 -15.28
CA VAL A 425 15.69 27.17 -14.88
C VAL A 425 14.66 27.60 -13.84
N VAL A 426 15.10 27.93 -12.63
CA VAL A 426 14.25 28.34 -11.51
C VAL A 426 14.31 29.87 -11.39
N PRO A 427 13.22 30.61 -11.68
CA PRO A 427 13.16 32.06 -11.44
C PRO A 427 13.34 32.43 -9.96
N PRO A 428 13.71 33.68 -9.64
CA PRO A 428 13.70 34.17 -8.26
C PRO A 428 12.35 33.96 -7.59
N GLY A 429 12.34 33.39 -6.39
CA GLY A 429 11.15 33.07 -5.60
C GLY A 429 10.34 31.86 -6.07
N ALA A 430 10.75 31.21 -7.15
CA ALA A 430 10.09 30.01 -7.66
C ALA A 430 10.67 28.74 -6.99
N GLU A 431 9.93 27.63 -7.04
CA GLU A 431 10.29 26.37 -6.38
C GLU A 431 10.48 25.23 -7.37
N VAL A 432 11.33 24.26 -7.03
CA VAL A 432 11.34 22.93 -7.65
C VAL A 432 11.04 21.88 -6.60
N SER A 433 10.55 20.72 -7.01
CA SER A 433 10.24 19.63 -6.09
C SER A 433 10.89 18.31 -6.48
N ALA A 434 11.11 17.44 -5.51
CA ALA A 434 11.62 16.09 -5.69
C ALA A 434 10.91 15.16 -4.70
N GLY A 435 10.31 14.09 -5.22
CA GLY A 435 9.76 13.00 -4.41
C GLY A 435 10.87 12.16 -3.79
N VAL A 436 10.59 11.63 -2.60
CA VAL A 436 11.39 10.65 -1.89
C VAL A 436 10.46 9.54 -1.42
N GLU A 437 10.76 8.30 -1.78
CA GLU A 437 10.01 7.12 -1.35
C GLU A 437 10.93 6.15 -0.61
N TRP A 438 10.41 5.48 0.42
CA TRP A 438 11.08 4.35 1.04
C TRP A 438 10.05 3.34 1.57
N GLY A 439 10.48 2.08 1.67
CA GLY A 439 9.66 1.05 2.29
C GLY A 439 9.55 1.27 3.79
N VAL A 440 8.39 0.98 4.37
CA VAL A 440 8.17 1.05 5.81
C VAL A 440 9.21 0.20 6.55
N MET A 441 9.83 0.77 7.59
CA MET A 441 10.78 0.05 8.44
C MET A 441 10.27 -0.05 9.87
N SER A 442 10.63 -1.15 10.54
CA SER A 442 10.26 -1.38 11.93
C SER A 442 11.05 -0.52 12.91
N THR A 443 10.40 0.52 13.45
CA THR A 443 10.93 1.33 14.55
C THR A 443 10.60 0.70 15.90
N GLY A 444 11.58 0.09 16.57
CA GLY A 444 11.44 -0.43 17.93
C GLY A 444 11.90 0.58 18.99
N ALA A 445 11.75 0.25 20.28
CA ALA A 445 12.20 1.13 21.37
C ALA A 445 13.72 1.47 21.36
N THR A 446 14.52 0.76 20.56
CA THR A 446 15.95 1.01 20.36
C THR A 446 16.29 1.58 18.99
N SER A 447 15.30 1.82 18.12
CA SER A 447 15.55 2.49 16.85
C SER A 447 15.77 3.98 17.08
N ASP A 448 16.62 4.57 16.25
CA ASP A 448 16.88 6.01 16.23
C ASP A 448 16.30 6.60 14.93
N PRO A 449 14.98 6.79 14.83
CA PRO A 449 14.34 7.28 13.61
C PRO A 449 14.85 8.69 13.25
N ALA A 450 14.81 9.02 11.97
CA ALA A 450 15.35 10.26 11.46
C ALA A 450 14.48 11.45 11.90
N THR A 451 15.08 12.43 12.57
CA THR A 451 14.44 13.69 12.98
C THR A 451 14.80 14.87 12.08
N ALA A 452 15.81 14.69 11.21
CA ALA A 452 16.17 15.66 10.18
C ALA A 452 16.68 14.98 8.90
N VAL A 453 16.47 15.66 7.77
CA VAL A 453 16.99 15.30 6.45
C VAL A 453 18.09 16.30 6.09
N LEU A 454 19.28 15.80 5.77
CA LEU A 454 20.38 16.60 5.24
C LEU A 454 20.29 16.58 3.71
N VAL A 455 19.96 17.73 3.13
CA VAL A 455 19.69 17.88 1.69
C VAL A 455 20.85 18.61 1.01
N THR A 456 21.53 17.93 0.09
CA THR A 456 22.45 18.55 -0.86
C THR A 456 21.70 18.80 -2.16
N VAL A 457 21.20 20.03 -2.31
CA VAL A 457 20.33 20.44 -3.43
C VAL A 457 21.07 20.43 -4.77
N VAL A 458 22.33 20.85 -4.77
CA VAL A 458 23.21 20.90 -5.95
C VAL A 458 24.43 20.02 -5.70
N PRO A 459 24.82 19.13 -6.65
CA PRO A 459 26.00 18.29 -6.48
C PRO A 459 27.26 19.07 -6.09
N GLY A 460 27.91 18.63 -5.02
CA GLY A 460 29.14 19.26 -4.49
C GLY A 460 28.92 20.47 -3.57
N SER A 461 27.67 20.88 -3.32
CA SER A 461 27.39 21.89 -2.29
C SER A 461 27.40 21.30 -0.89
N ALA A 462 27.47 22.17 0.12
CA ALA A 462 27.17 21.78 1.50
C ALA A 462 25.72 21.30 1.62
N ALA A 463 25.48 20.32 2.49
CA ALA A 463 24.14 19.88 2.84
C ALA A 463 23.46 20.89 3.77
N VAL A 464 22.16 21.10 3.57
CA VAL A 464 21.29 21.88 4.45
C VAL A 464 20.50 20.91 5.31
N GLU A 465 20.51 21.10 6.62
CA GLU A 465 19.72 20.27 7.54
C GLU A 465 18.28 20.80 7.64
N VAL A 466 17.32 19.96 7.28
CA VAL A 466 15.89 20.26 7.27
C VAL A 466 15.20 19.41 8.35
N PRO A 467 14.71 20.01 9.44
CA PRO A 467 14.01 19.26 10.49
C PRO A 467 12.71 18.64 9.99
N VAL A 468 12.39 17.39 10.35
CA VAL A 468 11.14 16.73 9.92
C VAL A 468 9.92 17.47 10.48
N ALA A 469 10.00 17.93 11.73
CA ALA A 469 8.96 18.75 12.37
C ALA A 469 8.69 20.11 11.70
N SER A 470 9.52 20.51 10.72
CA SER A 470 9.30 21.72 9.92
C SER A 470 8.39 21.49 8.71
N SER A 471 7.91 20.25 8.50
CA SER A 471 6.90 19.94 7.49
C SER A 471 5.70 20.88 7.61
N GLY A 472 5.15 21.25 6.45
CA GLY A 472 3.94 22.07 6.39
C GLY A 472 2.77 21.42 7.15
N PRO A 473 1.74 22.18 7.54
CA PRO A 473 0.52 21.58 8.06
C PRO A 473 0.01 20.51 7.08
N GLN A 474 -0.42 19.36 7.60
CA GLN A 474 -1.03 18.33 6.76
C GLN A 474 -2.30 18.89 6.07
N PRO A 475 -2.70 18.32 4.92
CA PRO A 475 -3.88 18.77 4.17
C PRO A 475 -5.18 18.75 4.99
N ASP A 476 -5.24 17.96 6.05
CA ASP A 476 -6.37 17.88 6.99
C ASP A 476 -6.49 19.13 7.89
N GLY A 477 -5.50 20.02 7.86
CA GLY A 477 -5.49 21.28 8.59
C GLY A 477 -5.25 21.14 10.09
N ASP A 478 -4.93 19.95 10.61
CA ASP A 478 -4.64 19.74 12.03
C ASP A 478 -3.17 20.08 12.32
N PRO A 479 -2.88 21.21 13.01
CA PRO A 479 -1.51 21.59 13.33
C PRO A 479 -0.82 20.63 14.32
N THR A 480 -1.56 19.72 14.95
CA THR A 480 -1.04 18.72 15.89
C THR A 480 -0.61 17.42 15.24
N ASN A 481 -1.03 17.16 13.99
CA ASN A 481 -0.70 15.95 13.25
C ASN A 481 0.56 16.13 12.37
N ARG A 482 1.63 16.69 12.96
CA ARG A 482 2.91 16.80 12.27
C ARG A 482 3.76 15.58 12.52
N GLU A 483 4.26 14.97 11.46
CA GLU A 483 5.33 14.00 11.60
C GLU A 483 6.56 14.69 12.19
N THR A 484 7.06 14.15 13.30
CA THR A 484 8.28 14.62 13.94
C THR A 484 9.49 13.76 13.57
N GLU A 485 9.24 12.60 12.96
CA GLU A 485 10.21 11.54 12.74
C GLU A 485 9.88 10.79 11.43
N LEU A 486 10.91 10.32 10.72
CA LEU A 486 10.79 9.39 9.60
C LEU A 486 11.35 8.03 10.04
N ASP A 487 10.67 6.94 9.70
CA ASP A 487 11.09 5.56 9.97
C ASP A 487 12.24 5.09 9.05
N ILE A 488 13.21 5.96 8.77
CA ILE A 488 14.42 5.67 8.00
C ILE A 488 15.52 5.26 8.97
N LEU A 489 15.90 3.98 8.91
CA LEU A 489 16.88 3.36 9.80
C LEU A 489 18.13 2.90 9.04
N ASP A 490 19.10 2.37 9.78
CA ASP A 490 20.34 1.86 9.22
C ASP A 490 20.09 0.86 8.09
N GLY A 491 20.76 1.05 6.95
CA GLY A 491 20.62 0.20 5.77
C GLY A 491 19.38 0.46 4.91
N ALA A 492 18.61 1.52 5.18
CA ALA A 492 17.46 1.90 4.36
C ALA A 492 17.86 2.12 2.89
N VAL A 493 16.92 1.85 1.99
CA VAL A 493 17.01 2.28 0.59
C VAL A 493 15.94 3.33 0.38
N VAL A 494 16.36 4.51 -0.08
CA VAL A 494 15.44 5.61 -0.42
C VAL A 494 15.50 5.86 -1.92
N GLU A 495 14.34 5.87 -2.55
CA GLU A 495 14.17 6.21 -3.95
C GLU A 495 13.95 7.71 -4.08
N VAL A 496 14.73 8.37 -4.95
CA VAL A 496 14.72 9.84 -5.04
C VAL A 496 14.53 10.28 -6.48
N TRP A 497 13.48 11.07 -6.72
CA TRP A 497 13.16 11.61 -8.02
C TRP A 497 14.05 12.82 -8.35
N PRO A 498 14.34 13.06 -9.64
CA PRO A 498 14.99 14.29 -10.08
C PRO A 498 14.12 15.51 -9.73
N TRP A 499 14.74 16.69 -9.70
CA TRP A 499 14.02 17.95 -9.58
C TRP A 499 12.99 18.13 -10.71
N GLN A 500 11.80 18.65 -10.36
CA GLN A 500 10.67 18.93 -11.25
C GLN A 500 10.01 20.28 -10.93
N VAL A 501 9.29 20.86 -11.90
CA VAL A 501 8.60 22.17 -11.76
C VAL A 501 7.26 22.05 -11.00
N GLU A 502 6.65 20.86 -11.01
CA GLU A 502 5.31 20.64 -10.46
C GLU A 502 5.27 19.45 -9.48
N HIS A 503 4.28 19.47 -8.59
CA HIS A 503 4.00 18.46 -7.57
C HIS A 503 3.14 17.33 -8.16
N SER A 504 3.69 16.51 -9.06
CA SER A 504 3.01 15.28 -9.45
C SER A 504 3.82 14.08 -8.98
N TRP A 505 3.30 13.37 -7.98
CA TRP A 505 3.56 11.94 -7.88
C TRP A 505 2.90 11.35 -9.13
N GLY A 506 3.73 10.91 -10.08
CA GLY A 506 3.24 10.25 -11.29
C GLY A 506 2.61 8.92 -10.94
#